data_AF-A0AA88XVV1-F1
#
_entry.id   AF-A0AA88XVV1-F1
#
_cell.length_a   1.000
_cell.length_b   1.000
_cell.length_c   1.000
_cell.angle_alpha   90.00
_cell.angle_beta   90.00
_cell.angle_gamma   90.00
#
_symmetry.space_group_name_H-M   'P 1'
#
loop_
_entity.id
_entity.type
_entity.pdbx_description
1 polymer ?
#
loop_
_entity_poly.entity_id
_entity_poly.type
_entity_poly.pdbx_seq_one_letter_code
_entity_poly.pdbx_strand_id
1 'polypeptide(L)'
;MVGSVKDDLDQSGTPIPQEVPENVQKIITSEKELQENPAKRPRVDLQSLPTRAYLDQTVVPILLSGMSCLAKERPPNPIEYLAAYLLKNKNQYE
;
A
#
# COMPACT_ATOMS: atom_id res chain seq x y z
N MET A 1 -14.38 -47.74 -47.95
CA MET A 1 -13.07 -47.14 -47.60
C MET A 1 -12.85 -45.93 -48.49
N VAL A 2 -13.20 -44.74 -48.02
CA VAL A 2 -12.82 -43.46 -48.66
C VAL A 2 -11.75 -42.85 -47.76
N GLY A 3 -10.61 -42.53 -48.36
CA GLY A 3 -9.51 -41.83 -47.70
C GLY A 3 -9.67 -40.31 -47.77
N SER A 4 -8.55 -39.66 -47.42
CA SER A 4 -8.21 -38.23 -47.51
C SER A 4 -8.49 -37.42 -46.23
N VAL A 5 -7.45 -37.24 -45.40
CA VAL A 5 -6.56 -36.04 -45.37
C VAL A 5 -7.40 -34.78 -45.09
N LYS A 6 -7.66 -34.42 -43.84
CA LYS A 6 -6.80 -33.73 -42.86
C LYS A 6 -6.33 -32.34 -43.32
N ASP A 7 -7.13 -31.37 -42.90
CA ASP A 7 -6.80 -30.02 -42.45
C ASP A 7 -6.10 -29.07 -43.45
N ASP A 8 -6.91 -28.37 -44.24
CA ASP A 8 -6.52 -27.14 -44.94
C ASP A 8 -6.37 -26.00 -43.92
N LEU A 9 -5.11 -25.60 -43.79
CA LEU A 9 -4.61 -24.40 -43.15
C LEU A 9 -4.82 -23.20 -44.10
N ASP A 10 -5.84 -22.37 -43.87
CA ASP A 10 -5.76 -20.93 -44.15
C ASP A 10 -6.84 -20.17 -43.38
N GLN A 11 -6.44 -19.49 -42.30
CA GLN A 11 -7.12 -18.28 -41.88
C GLN A 11 -6.05 -17.32 -41.40
N SER A 12 -5.61 -16.49 -42.35
CA SER A 12 -4.77 -15.32 -42.13
C SER A 12 -5.22 -14.54 -40.88
N GLY A 13 -4.32 -14.47 -39.90
CA GLY A 13 -4.50 -13.71 -38.68
C GLY A 13 -4.59 -12.22 -39.01
N THR A 14 -5.74 -11.62 -38.70
CA THR A 14 -5.84 -10.18 -38.57
C THR A 14 -5.17 -9.79 -37.25
N PRO A 15 -4.16 -8.90 -37.24
CA PRO A 15 -3.58 -8.40 -36.01
C PRO A 15 -4.61 -7.50 -35.33
N ILE A 16 -4.95 -7.83 -34.10
CA ILE A 16 -5.76 -7.02 -33.19
C ILE A 16 -4.98 -5.72 -32.93
N PRO A 17 -5.46 -4.52 -33.27
CA PRO A 17 -4.96 -3.32 -32.64
C PRO A 17 -5.53 -3.32 -31.21
N GLN A 18 -4.74 -3.77 -30.24
CA GLN A 18 -5.04 -3.54 -28.84
C GLN A 18 -4.83 -2.05 -28.56
N GLU A 19 -5.82 -1.24 -28.89
CA GLU A 19 -5.93 0.11 -28.38
C GLU A 19 -6.15 -0.02 -26.88
N VAL A 20 -5.06 0.14 -26.12
CA VAL A 20 -5.09 0.21 -24.67
C VAL A 20 -6.10 1.30 -24.31
N PRO A 21 -7.22 0.99 -23.65
CA PRO A 21 -8.26 1.99 -23.43
C PRO A 21 -7.69 3.12 -22.55
N GLU A 22 -8.04 4.37 -22.88
CA GLU A 22 -7.51 5.60 -22.26
C GLU A 22 -7.53 5.60 -20.72
N ASN A 23 -8.47 4.85 -20.14
CA ASN A 23 -8.61 4.65 -18.70
C ASN A 23 -7.40 3.91 -18.10
N VAL A 24 -6.82 2.93 -18.79
CA VAL A 24 -5.63 2.20 -18.35
C VAL A 24 -4.39 3.09 -18.40
N GLN A 25 -4.25 3.92 -19.44
CA GLN A 25 -3.14 4.89 -19.55
C GLN A 25 -3.21 5.97 -18.44
N LYS A 26 -4.41 6.41 -18.06
CA LYS A 26 -4.60 7.36 -16.95
C LYS A 26 -4.28 6.74 -15.58
N ILE A 27 -4.60 5.47 -15.37
CA ILE A 27 -4.27 4.75 -14.12
C ILE A 27 -2.76 4.61 -13.97
N ILE A 28 -2.06 4.16 -15.01
CA ILE A 28 -0.59 3.97 -15.00
C ILE A 28 0.13 5.31 -14.76
N THR A 29 -0.38 6.40 -15.33
CA THR A 29 0.20 7.74 -15.14
C THR A 29 -0.04 8.26 -13.73
N SER A 30 -1.25 8.06 -13.19
CA SER A 30 -1.61 8.49 -11.83
C SER A 30 -0.79 7.75 -10.75
N GLU A 31 -0.56 6.44 -10.92
CA GLU A 31 0.28 5.65 -10.02
C GLU A 31 1.76 6.10 -10.09
N LYS A 32 2.26 6.45 -11.28
CA LYS A 32 3.63 6.92 -11.47
C LYS A 32 3.86 8.32 -10.88
N GLU A 33 2.88 9.22 -10.93
CA GLU A 33 2.95 10.55 -10.30
C GLU A 33 2.86 10.50 -8.76
N LEU A 34 2.14 9.52 -8.20
CA LEU A 34 2.11 9.27 -6.75
C LEU A 34 3.46 8.78 -6.20
N GLN A 35 4.27 8.14 -7.04
CA GLN A 35 5.57 7.57 -6.67
C GLN A 35 6.71 8.60 -6.75
N GLU A 36 6.62 9.59 -7.66
CA GLU A 36 7.73 10.50 -7.97
C GLU A 36 7.71 11.82 -7.17
N ASN A 37 6.59 12.17 -6.51
CA ASN A 37 6.48 13.44 -5.79
C ASN A 37 5.84 13.31 -4.39
N PRO A 38 6.62 13.03 -3.33
CA PRO A 38 6.11 12.93 -1.96
C PRO A 38 5.46 14.24 -1.45
N ALA A 39 5.66 15.36 -2.14
CA ALA A 39 5.07 16.66 -1.81
C ALA A 39 3.60 16.82 -2.23
N LYS A 40 3.04 15.88 -3.01
CA LYS A 40 1.62 15.85 -3.41
C LYS A 40 0.80 14.79 -2.70
N ARG A 41 1.30 14.19 -1.62
CA ARG A 41 0.40 13.46 -0.72
C ARG A 41 -0.61 14.49 -0.23
N PRO A 42 -1.92 14.35 -0.51
CA PRO A 42 -2.91 15.23 0.09
C PRO A 42 -2.61 15.21 1.58
N ARG A 43 -2.32 16.38 2.17
CA ARG A 43 -2.15 16.51 3.61
C ARG A 43 -3.43 15.94 4.19
N VAL A 44 -3.35 14.72 4.70
CA VAL A 44 -4.51 14.04 5.26
C VAL A 44 -4.94 14.93 6.41
N ASP A 45 -6.14 15.49 6.31
CA ASP A 45 -6.68 16.30 7.40
C ASP A 45 -7.01 15.35 8.54
N LEU A 46 -6.06 15.24 9.48
CA LEU A 46 -6.17 14.34 10.63
C LEU A 46 -7.44 14.63 11.44
N GLN A 47 -7.96 15.86 11.41
CA GLN A 47 -9.15 16.26 12.16
C GLN A 47 -10.46 15.76 11.54
N SER A 48 -10.47 15.46 10.24
CA SER A 48 -11.66 14.93 9.56
C SER A 48 -11.70 13.40 9.53
N LEU A 49 -10.65 12.72 10.02
CA LEU A 49 -10.56 11.27 9.96
C LEU A 49 -11.53 10.61 10.95
N PRO A 50 -12.15 9.47 10.58
CA PRO A 50 -12.78 8.59 11.54
C PRO A 50 -11.79 8.16 12.63
N THR A 51 -12.27 7.94 13.85
CA THR A 51 -11.44 7.65 15.03
C THR A 51 -10.37 6.58 14.79
N ARG A 52 -10.74 5.47 14.13
CA ARG A 52 -9.82 4.37 13.85
C ARG A 52 -8.67 4.81 12.93
N ALA A 53 -8.99 5.53 11.86
CA ALA A 53 -8.00 6.01 10.90
C ALA A 53 -7.06 7.05 11.54
N TYR A 54 -7.58 7.92 12.41
CA TYR A 54 -6.76 8.87 13.16
C TYR A 54 -5.74 8.15 14.03
N LEU A 55 -6.17 7.14 14.81
CA LEU A 55 -5.27 6.38 15.67
C LEU A 55 -4.23 5.59 14.85
N ASP A 56 -4.68 4.94 13.77
CA ASP A 56 -3.82 4.16 12.87
C ASP A 56 -2.71 5.01 12.24
N GLN A 57 -2.99 6.28 11.91
CA GLN A 57 -1.99 7.19 11.32
C GLN A 57 -1.10 7.91 12.34
N THR A 58 -1.56 8.11 13.58
CA THR A 58 -0.84 8.97 14.54
C THR A 58 -0.03 8.18 15.57
N VAL A 59 -0.62 7.17 16.21
CA VAL A 59 -0.04 6.59 17.43
C VAL A 59 0.06 5.07 17.40
N VAL A 60 -0.76 4.38 16.61
CA VAL A 60 -0.76 2.91 16.58
C VAL A 60 0.61 2.32 16.20
N PRO A 61 1.34 2.82 15.19
CA PRO A 61 2.63 2.23 14.81
C PRO A 61 3.65 2.21 15.96
N ILE A 62 3.79 3.33 16.66
CA ILE A 62 4.72 3.46 17.79
C ILE A 62 4.24 2.68 19.02
N LEU A 63 2.91 2.63 19.25
CA LEU A 63 2.33 1.82 20.34
C LEU A 63 2.56 0.33 20.11
N LEU A 64 2.35 -0.19 18.90
CA LEU A 64 2.61 -1.60 18.59
C LEU A 64 4.08 -1.97 18.82
N SER A 65 5.00 -1.11 18.39
CA SER A 65 6.43 -1.29 18.63
C SER A 65 6.76 -1.28 20.13
N GLY A 66 6.29 -0.27 20.87
CA GLY A 66 6.52 -0.15 22.31
C GLY A 66 5.90 -1.29 23.13
N MET A 67 4.70 -1.74 22.77
CA MET A 67 4.05 -2.89 23.40
C MET A 67 4.80 -4.19 23.15
N SER A 68 5.40 -4.35 21.96
CA SER A 68 6.24 -5.52 21.65
C SER A 68 7.50 -5.55 22.52
N CYS A 69 8.17 -4.41 22.71
CA CYS A 69 9.30 -4.28 23.63
C CYS A 69 8.89 -4.54 25.09
N LEU A 70 7.78 -3.96 25.53
CA LEU A 70 7.25 -4.15 26.88
C LEU A 70 6.92 -5.61 27.17
N ALA A 71 6.28 -6.32 26.22
CA ALA A 71 5.93 -7.73 26.36
C ALA A 71 7.18 -8.63 26.49
N LYS A 72 8.29 -8.23 25.85
CA LYS A 72 9.57 -8.93 25.89
C LYS A 72 10.32 -8.68 27.20
N GLU A 73 10.43 -7.42 27.64
CA GLU A 73 11.24 -7.05 28.81
C GLU A 73 10.51 -7.22 30.14
N ARG A 74 9.18 -7.11 30.14
CA ARG A 74 8.31 -7.18 31.34
C ARG A 74 8.87 -6.38 32.54
N PRO A 75 9.12 -5.07 32.36
CA PRO A 75 9.69 -4.24 33.41
C PRO A 75 8.72 -4.09 34.61
N PRO A 76 9.23 -3.78 35.81
CA PRO A 76 8.41 -3.64 37.02
C PRO A 76 7.37 -2.50 36.91
N ASN A 77 7.68 -1.43 36.18
CA ASN A 77 6.79 -0.30 35.93
C ASN A 77 6.42 -0.23 34.42
N PRO A 78 5.45 -1.03 33.95
CA PRO A 78 5.15 -1.14 32.52
C PRO A 78 4.67 0.18 31.89
N ILE A 79 3.88 0.97 32.62
CA ILE A 79 3.34 2.25 32.12
C ILE A 79 4.47 3.27 31.92
N GLU A 80 5.33 3.41 32.92
CA GLU A 80 6.46 4.35 32.87
C GLU A 80 7.46 3.98 31.77
N TYR A 81 7.73 2.68 31.62
CA TYR A 81 8.54 2.16 30.52
C TYR A 81 7.95 2.51 29.16
N LEU A 82 6.65 2.25 28.95
CA LEU A 82 6.00 2.55 27.67
C LEU A 82 6.01 4.05 27.38
N ALA A 83 5.68 4.90 28.35
CA ALA A 83 5.72 6.34 28.18
C ALA A 83 7.14 6.82 27.79
N ALA A 84 8.17 6.32 28.48
CA ALA A 84 9.56 6.61 28.15
C ALA A 84 9.93 6.11 26.75
N TYR A 85 9.45 4.94 26.34
CA TYR A 85 9.64 4.41 24.99
C TYR A 85 9.03 5.34 23.93
N LEU A 86 7.79 5.79 24.13
CA LEU A 86 7.13 6.71 23.20
C LEU A 86 7.91 8.02 23.06
N LEU A 87 8.32 8.64 24.18
CA LEU A 87 9.05 9.91 24.16
C LEU A 87 10.43 9.81 23.52
N LYS A 88 11.14 8.70 23.72
CA LYS A 88 12.46 8.46 23.12
C LYS A 88 12.38 8.20 21.62
N ASN A 89 11.31 7.56 21.16
CA ASN A 89 11.19 7.12 19.76
C ASN A 89 10.29 8.01 18.90
N LYS A 90 9.61 9.01 19.47
CA LYS A 90 8.63 9.86 18.75
C LYS A 90 9.12 10.38 17.39
N ASN A 91 10.37 10.84 17.29
CA ASN A 91 10.91 11.44 16.06
C ASN A 91 11.08 10.44 14.91
N GLN A 92 11.01 9.12 15.18
CA GLN A 92 11.08 8.08 14.15
C GLN A 92 9.70 7.75 13.57
N TYR A 93 8.63 8.25 14.19
CA TYR A 93 7.24 7.96 13.82
C TYR A 93 6.43 9.23 13.51
N GLU A 94 7.07 10.40 13.59
CA GLU A 94 6.56 11.70 13.14
C GLU A 94 6.97 11.95 11.68
#